data_AF-A0A2R6H3E8-F1
#
_entry.id   AF-A0A2R6H3E8-F1
#
_cell.length_a   1.000
_cell.length_b   1.000
_cell.length_c   1.000
_cell.angle_alpha   90.00
_cell.angle_beta   90.00
_cell.angle_gamma   90.00
#
_symmetry.space_group_name_H-M   'P 1'
#
loop_
_entity.id
_entity.type
_entity.pdbx_description
1 polymer ?
#
loop_
_entity_poly.entity_id
_entity_poly.type
_entity_poly.pdbx_seq_one_letter_code
_entity_poly.pdbx_strand_id
1 'polypeptide(L)'
;MVSVADAVGLLVILGINTAVAALLTRFFRVRLATQWGSALYAVVITPVVLLVSVLVLGGFLGLGPDLGSGLTVIVVTILLPLSVGIAFDYFWMPSPEEVDLPETS
;
A
#
# COMPACT_ATOMS: atom_id res chain seq x y z
N MET A 1 13.31 9.44 -22.77
CA MET A 1 11.91 9.49 -23.27
C MET A 1 11.19 8.37 -22.55
N VAL A 2 10.05 8.62 -21.89
CA VAL A 2 9.30 7.57 -21.18
C VAL A 2 8.45 6.80 -22.18
N SER A 3 8.56 5.48 -22.22
CA SER A 3 7.73 4.66 -23.10
C SER A 3 6.33 4.44 -22.49
N VAL A 4 5.37 4.05 -23.32
CA VAL A 4 4.03 3.65 -22.84
C VAL A 4 4.13 2.45 -21.90
N ALA A 5 5.03 1.50 -22.20
CA ALA A 5 5.26 0.33 -21.35
C ALA A 5 5.79 0.74 -19.96
N ASP A 6 6.68 1.72 -19.90
CA ASP A 6 7.20 2.23 -18.63
C ASP A 6 6.09 2.88 -17.80
N ALA A 7 5.27 3.73 -18.42
CA ALA A 7 4.15 4.38 -17.75
C ALA A 7 3.15 3.34 -17.19
N VAL A 8 2.83 2.31 -17.99
CA VAL A 8 1.96 1.20 -17.55
C VAL A 8 2.61 0.42 -16.41
N GLY A 9 3.90 0.11 -16.50
CA GLY A 9 4.63 -0.59 -15.43
C GLY A 9 4.62 0.19 -14.12
N LEU A 10 4.82 1.51 -14.16
CA LEU A 10 4.70 2.37 -12.99
C LEU A 10 3.29 2.35 -12.41
N LEU A 11 2.25 2.47 -13.24
CA LEU A 11 0.86 2.41 -12.79
C LEU A 11 0.52 1.07 -12.13
N VAL A 12 1.05 -0.05 -12.65
CA VAL A 12 0.91 -1.37 -12.05
C VAL A 12 1.55 -1.41 -10.65
N ILE A 13 2.79 -0.90 -10.51
CA ILE A 13 3.47 -0.81 -9.22
C ILE A 13 2.65 0.02 -8.23
N LEU A 14 2.18 1.20 -8.65
CA LEU A 14 1.39 2.09 -7.79
C LEU A 14 0.06 1.45 -7.39
N GLY A 15 -0.63 0.80 -8.33
CA GLY A 15 -1.89 0.11 -8.06
C GLY A 15 -1.71 -1.05 -7.07
N ILE A 16 -0.72 -1.92 -7.28
CA ILE A 16 -0.41 -3.03 -6.38
C ILE A 16 -0.04 -2.52 -5.00
N ASN A 17 0.87 -1.55 -4.91
CA ASN A 17 1.32 -1.03 -3.62
C ASN A 17 0.20 -0.32 -2.86
N THR A 18 -0.70 0.38 -3.56
CA THR A 18 -1.85 1.04 -2.94
C THR A 18 -2.84 0.01 -2.41
N ALA A 19 -3.12 -1.04 -3.20
CA ALA A 19 -3.99 -2.14 -2.78
C ALA A 19 -3.41 -2.88 -1.56
N VAL A 20 -2.12 -3.21 -1.59
CA VAL A 20 -1.42 -3.83 -0.46
C VAL A 20 -1.48 -2.95 0.78
N ALA A 21 -1.25 -1.64 0.64
CA ALA A 21 -1.31 -0.70 1.76
C ALA A 21 -2.72 -0.60 2.36
N ALA A 22 -3.77 -0.56 1.53
CA ALA A 22 -5.16 -0.56 1.99
C ALA A 22 -5.51 -1.87 2.71
N LEU A 23 -5.13 -3.03 2.13
CA LEU A 23 -5.41 -4.34 2.72
C LEU A 23 -4.67 -4.56 4.04
N LEU A 24 -3.40 -4.14 4.15
CA LEU A 24 -2.65 -4.24 5.40
C LEU A 24 -3.22 -3.31 6.47
N THR A 25 -3.57 -2.07 6.11
CA THR A 25 -4.26 -1.15 7.02
C THR A 25 -5.54 -1.79 7.56
N ARG A 26 -6.38 -2.33 6.66
CA ARG A 26 -7.61 -3.04 7.03
C ARG A 26 -7.33 -4.22 7.95
N PHE A 27 -6.35 -5.05 7.60
CA PHE A 27 -5.97 -6.21 8.39
C PHE A 27 -5.56 -5.83 9.81
N PHE A 28 -4.71 -4.81 9.97
CA PHE A 28 -4.29 -4.34 11.28
C PHE A 28 -5.44 -3.77 12.09
N ARG A 29 -6.36 -3.01 11.48
CA ARG A 29 -7.54 -2.48 12.16
C ARG A 29 -8.52 -3.57 12.60
N VAL A 30 -8.67 -4.64 11.82
CA VAL A 30 -9.52 -5.79 12.17
C VAL A 30 -8.87 -6.65 13.27
N ARG A 31 -7.54 -6.84 13.24
CA ARG A 31 -6.84 -7.79 14.11
C ARG A 31 -6.32 -7.19 15.41
N LEU A 32 -6.02 -5.90 15.44
CA LEU A 32 -5.45 -5.25 16.62
C LEU A 32 -6.55 -4.48 17.36
N ALA A 33 -7.00 -5.02 18.49
CA ALA A 33 -7.95 -4.36 19.40
C ALA A 33 -7.26 -3.26 20.23
N THR A 34 -6.69 -2.26 19.56
CA THR A 34 -5.98 -1.15 20.19
C THR A 34 -6.31 0.16 19.48
N GLN A 35 -6.37 1.27 20.22
CA GLN A 35 -6.73 2.57 19.64
C GLN A 35 -5.69 3.09 18.64
N TRP A 36 -4.39 2.84 18.90
CA TRP A 36 -3.28 3.36 18.08
C TRP A 36 -2.40 2.28 17.44
N GLY A 37 -2.47 1.04 17.94
CA GLY A 37 -1.59 -0.02 17.46
C GLY A 37 -1.83 -0.34 15.98
N SER A 38 -3.07 -0.32 15.51
CA SER A 38 -3.39 -0.54 14.09
C SER A 38 -2.71 0.50 13.17
N ALA A 39 -2.79 1.78 13.54
CA ALA A 39 -2.14 2.87 12.79
C ALA A 39 -0.61 2.76 12.82
N LEU A 40 -0.02 2.47 13.99
CA LEU A 40 1.43 2.33 14.12
C LEU A 40 1.96 1.15 13.30
N TYR A 41 1.30 -0.01 13.37
CA TYR A 41 1.68 -1.17 12.56
C TYR A 41 1.53 -0.89 11.06
N ALA A 42 0.47 -0.18 10.65
CA ALA A 42 0.32 0.24 9.26
C ALA A 42 1.46 1.15 8.79
N VAL A 43 1.91 2.11 9.61
CA VAL A 43 2.99 3.05 9.23
C VAL A 43 4.37 2.40 9.27
N VAL A 44 4.61 1.41 10.15
CA VAL A 44 5.94 0.81 10.33
C VAL A 44 6.14 -0.43 9.45
N ILE A 45 5.15 -1.32 9.38
CA ILE A 45 5.29 -2.62 8.70
C ILE A 45 5.00 -2.49 7.20
N THR A 46 3.97 -1.73 6.82
CA THR A 46 3.56 -1.60 5.42
C THR A 46 4.70 -1.09 4.51
N PRO A 47 5.50 -0.06 4.87
CA PRO A 47 6.61 0.38 4.01
C PRO A 47 7.61 -0.73 3.69
N VAL A 48 7.86 -1.64 4.63
CA VAL A 48 8.77 -2.77 4.42
C VAL A 48 8.18 -3.74 3.39
N VAL A 49 6.87 -4.02 3.49
CA VAL A 49 6.17 -4.86 2.50
C VAL A 49 6.15 -4.19 1.12
N LEU A 50 5.89 -2.88 1.06
CA LEU A 50 5.93 -2.13 -0.19
C LEU A 50 7.33 -2.11 -0.78
N LEU A 51 8.39 -1.99 0.03
CA LEU A 51 9.77 -2.07 -0.43
C LEU A 51 10.04 -3.43 -1.09
N VAL A 52 9.61 -4.53 -0.48
CA VAL A 52 9.73 -5.88 -1.08
C VAL A 52 8.98 -5.93 -2.42
N SER A 53 7.75 -5.39 -2.47
CA SER A 53 6.97 -5.29 -3.71
C SER A 53 7.72 -4.50 -4.80
N VAL A 54 8.32 -3.36 -4.47
CA VAL A 54 9.10 -2.54 -5.41
C VAL A 54 10.34 -3.30 -5.92
N LEU A 55 11.05 -4.00 -5.03
CA LEU A 55 12.22 -4.80 -5.43
C LEU A 55 11.84 -5.94 -6.38
N VAL A 56 10.68 -6.57 -6.16
CA VAL A 56 10.18 -7.63 -7.05
C VAL A 56 9.69 -7.05 -8.38
N LEU A 57 8.79 -6.06 -8.34
CA LEU A 57 8.14 -5.53 -9.54
C LEU A 57 9.10 -4.68 -10.39
N GLY A 58 9.78 -3.71 -9.78
CA GLY A 58 10.70 -2.82 -10.48
C GLY A 58 12.09 -3.41 -10.68
N GLY A 59 12.59 -4.16 -9.69
CA GLY A 59 13.93 -4.76 -9.77
C GLY A 59 13.97 -6.07 -10.55
N PHE A 60 13.22 -7.08 -10.08
CA PHE A 60 13.27 -8.43 -10.68
C PHE A 60 12.49 -8.53 -11.99
N LEU A 61 11.28 -7.96 -12.06
CA LEU A 61 10.44 -7.99 -13.27
C LEU A 61 10.72 -6.82 -14.23
N GLY A 62 11.51 -5.82 -13.82
CA GLY A 62 11.89 -4.69 -14.65
C GLY A 62 10.73 -3.76 -15.02
N LEU A 63 9.69 -3.65 -14.17
CA LEU A 63 8.55 -2.78 -14.44
C LEU A 63 8.83 -1.32 -14.08
N GLY A 64 8.37 -0.41 -14.92
CA GLY A 64 8.41 1.03 -14.68
C GLY A 64 9.67 1.72 -15.21
N PRO A 65 9.66 3.05 -15.28
CA PRO A 65 10.80 3.83 -15.76
C PRO A 65 11.88 3.95 -14.69
N ASP A 66 13.07 4.36 -15.13
CA ASP A 66 14.04 4.98 -14.23
C ASP A 66 13.49 6.31 -13.70
N LEU A 67 13.32 6.40 -12.38
CA LEU A 67 12.83 7.59 -11.67
C LEU A 67 13.94 8.59 -11.32
N GLY A 68 15.18 8.33 -11.74
CA GLY A 68 16.32 9.24 -11.66
C GLY A 68 16.97 9.35 -10.27
N SER A 69 16.29 8.98 -9.19
CA SER A 69 16.89 8.91 -7.85
C SER A 69 16.20 7.91 -6.94
N GLY A 70 16.95 7.33 -5.99
CA GLY A 70 16.39 6.43 -4.98
C GLY A 70 15.36 7.10 -4.07
N LEU A 71 15.50 8.40 -3.80
CA LEU A 71 14.50 9.16 -3.04
C LEU A 71 13.17 9.25 -3.81
N THR A 72 13.22 9.54 -5.12
CA THR A 72 12.03 9.57 -5.98
C THR A 72 11.32 8.21 -5.97
N VAL A 73 12.07 7.12 -6.05
CA VAL A 73 11.51 5.75 -5.97
C VAL A 73 10.75 5.58 -4.65
N ILE A 74 11.37 5.90 -3.51
CA ILE A 74 10.71 5.74 -2.20
C ILE A 74 9.45 6.61 -2.09
N VAL A 75 9.52 7.88 -2.47
CA VAL A 75 8.37 8.79 -2.36
C VAL A 75 7.22 8.33 -3.24
N VAL A 76 7.50 8.04 -4.52
CA VAL A 76 6.47 7.72 -5.52
C VAL A 76 5.90 6.33 -5.30
N THR A 77 6.74 5.33 -5.02
CA THR A 77 6.31 3.93 -5.02
C THR A 77 6.00 3.38 -3.63
N ILE A 78 6.39 4.08 -2.54
CA ILE A 78 6.13 3.65 -1.17
C ILE A 78 5.26 4.66 -0.44
N LEU A 79 5.73 5.90 -0.27
CA LEU A 79 5.02 6.88 0.57
C LEU A 79 3.66 7.26 -0.04
N LEU A 80 3.61 7.54 -1.33
CA LEU A 80 2.35 7.89 -2.00
C LEU A 80 1.31 6.74 -1.90
N PRO A 81 1.63 5.48 -2.29
CA PRO A 81 0.71 4.35 -2.12
C PRO A 81 0.32 4.08 -0.67
N LEU A 82 1.25 4.23 0.29
CA LEU A 82 0.95 4.10 1.71
C LEU A 82 -0.10 5.12 2.16
N SER A 83 0.14 6.40 1.84
CA SER A 83 -0.78 7.49 2.19
C SER A 83 -2.14 7.30 1.55
N VAL A 84 -2.19 6.94 0.27
CA VAL A 84 -3.45 6.68 -0.44
C VAL A 84 -4.16 5.46 0.11
N GLY A 85 -3.45 4.36 0.39
CA GLY A 85 -4.04 3.14 0.93
C GLY A 85 -4.61 3.32 2.35
N ILE A 86 -3.91 4.06 3.21
CA ILE A 86 -4.43 4.45 4.53
C ILE A 86 -5.65 5.36 4.38
N ALA A 87 -5.56 6.40 3.55
CA ALA A 87 -6.68 7.32 3.33
C ALA A 87 -7.90 6.59 2.77
N PHE A 88 -7.71 5.64 1.86
CA PHE A 88 -8.76 4.80 1.32
C PHE A 88 -9.49 4.03 2.43
N ASP A 89 -8.75 3.32 3.29
CA ASP A 89 -9.36 2.55 4.37
C ASP A 89 -10.03 3.42 5.45
N TYR A 90 -9.47 4.57 5.80
CA TYR A 90 -10.04 5.44 6.84
C TYR A 90 -11.19 6.32 6.36
N PHE A 91 -11.21 6.75 5.10
CA PHE A 91 -12.23 7.68 4.60
C PHE A 91 -13.29 7.04 3.71
N TRP A 92 -13.01 5.90 3.06
CA TRP A 92 -13.97 5.25 2.15
C TRP A 92 -14.52 3.92 2.67
N MET A 93 -13.96 3.34 3.73
CA MET A 93 -14.46 2.11 4.32
C MET A 93 -15.09 2.35 5.70
N PRO A 94 -16.24 1.71 6.01
CA PRO A 94 -16.78 1.69 7.35
C PRO A 94 -15.75 1.14 8.34
N SER A 95 -15.82 1.64 9.58
CA SER A 95 -14.96 1.15 10.64
C SER A 95 -15.23 -0.34 10.90
N PRO A 96 -14.22 -1.18 11.19
CA PRO A 96 -14.45 -2.61 11.45
C PRO A 96 -15.51 -2.89 12.51
N GLU A 97 -15.57 -2.06 13.56
CA GLU A 97 -16.56 -2.16 14.64
C GLU A 97 -17.98 -1.74 14.24
N GLU A 98 -18.15 -1.04 13.11
CA GLU A 98 -19.46 -0.65 12.56
C GLU A 98 -20.01 -1.71 11.61
N VAL A 99 -19.23 -2.74 11.30
CA VAL A 99 -19.64 -3.83 10.39
C VAL A 99 -20.24 -4.97 11.20
N ASP A 100 -21.55 -5.13 11.09
CA ASP A 100 -22.26 -6.30 11.64
C ASP A 100 -21.77 -7.58 10.97
N LEU A 101 -21.31 -8.54 11.77
CA LEU A 101 -20.91 -9.87 11.32
C LEU A 101 -22.11 -10.83 11.43
N PRO A 102 -22.22 -11.84 10.54
CA PRO A 102 -23.23 -12.88 10.68
C PRO A 102 -23.14 -13.55 12.05
N GLU A 103 -24.29 -13.91 12.63
CA GLU A 103 -24.32 -14.72 13.84
C GLU A 103 -23.55 -16.01 13.59
N THR A 104 -22.52 -16.26 14.40
CA THR A 104 -21.81 -17.54 14.38
C THR A 104 -22.76 -18.61 14.91
N SER A 105 -23.15 -19.54 14.02
CA SER A 105 -23.96 -20.73 14.34
C SER A 105 -23.29 -21.64 15.36
#